data_AF-A0AAC8PX25-F1
#
_entry.id   AF-A0AAC8PX25-F1
#
_cell.length_a   1.000
_cell.length_b   1.000
_cell.length_c   1.000
_cell.angle_alpha   90.00
_cell.angle_beta   90.00
_cell.angle_gamma   90.00
#
_symmetry.space_group_name_H-M   'P 1'
#
loop_
_entity.id
_entity.type
_entity.pdbx_description
1 polymer ?
#
loop_
_entity_poly.entity_id
_entity_poly.type
_entity_poly.pdbx_seq_one_letter_code
_entity_poly.pdbx_strand_id
1 'polypeptide(L)'
;MKDILLIKDGFEKIISNQYEFNSDMYSELLEILIFIDNIDNSIYYLEIMSKSDNYSVIFALSYILENASRDFMKENKNKIADIIIRAIQKGYDRANFYFAESLLYVMDRDIDYILYIELLVKSESVSVQDIALTHIFRLDENDLIKFDILSKDLDFYYMLDDFDDFENYLSIGDKSNISIIQKKIVAMSYYKKYHNKQKSYDIFGEKNAQIFDFIHFLP
;
A
#
# COMPACT_ATOMS: atom_id res chain seq x y z
N MET A 1 23.01 23.70 -5.55
CA MET A 1 24.02 23.42 -4.49
C MET A 1 23.50 23.75 -3.10
N LYS A 2 22.87 24.93 -2.88
CA LYS A 2 22.26 25.30 -1.60
C LYS A 2 21.11 24.35 -1.19
N ASP A 3 20.29 23.92 -2.15
CA ASP A 3 19.12 23.06 -1.88
C ASP A 3 19.52 21.61 -1.55
N ILE A 4 20.59 21.08 -2.17
CA ILE A 4 21.13 19.75 -1.86
C ILE A 4 21.65 19.69 -0.42
N LEU A 5 22.33 20.73 0.05
CA LEU A 5 22.84 20.77 1.42
C LEU A 5 21.69 20.80 2.43
N LEU A 6 20.62 21.54 2.11
CA LEU A 6 19.42 21.62 2.93
C LEU A 6 18.72 20.26 3.05
N ILE A 7 18.60 19.51 1.95
CA ILE A 7 18.01 18.16 1.96
C ILE A 7 18.85 17.22 2.84
N LYS A 8 20.18 17.24 2.70
CA LYS A 8 21.08 16.39 3.50
C LYS A 8 21.01 16.69 5.00
N ASP A 9 21.08 17.97 5.35
CA ASP A 9 20.87 18.43 6.73
C ASP A 9 19.50 17.98 7.24
N GLY A 10 18.46 18.06 6.41
CA GLY A 10 17.12 17.63 6.79
C GLY A 10 17.02 16.14 7.14
N PHE A 11 17.72 15.27 6.42
CA PHE A 11 17.80 13.85 6.78
C PHE A 11 18.47 13.64 8.14
N GLU A 12 19.56 14.34 8.42
CA GLU A 12 20.25 14.25 9.71
C GLU A 12 19.32 14.66 10.86
N LYS A 13 18.50 15.71 10.65
CA LYS A 13 17.52 16.19 11.63
C LYS A 13 16.35 15.22 11.85
N ILE A 14 15.82 14.61 10.79
CA ILE A 14 14.80 13.55 10.93
C ILE A 14 15.39 12.34 11.65
N ILE A 15 16.55 11.83 11.20
CA ILE A 15 17.16 10.62 11.74
C ILE A 15 17.53 10.79 13.22
N SER A 16 17.99 11.99 13.62
CA SER A 16 18.27 12.33 15.01
C SER A 16 17.02 12.65 15.84
N ASN A 17 15.82 12.63 15.23
CA ASN A 17 14.54 12.96 15.85
C ASN A 17 14.59 14.33 16.57
N GLN A 18 15.15 15.34 15.88
CA GLN A 18 15.36 16.66 16.47
C GLN A 18 14.06 17.40 16.77
N TYR A 19 13.03 17.21 15.94
CA TYR A 19 11.74 17.87 16.07
C TYR A 19 10.66 16.88 16.48
N GLU A 20 9.69 17.36 17.25
CA GLU A 20 8.53 16.58 17.64
C GLU A 20 7.70 16.19 16.40
N PHE A 21 7.24 14.95 16.38
CA PHE A 21 6.35 14.45 15.33
C PHE A 21 5.09 15.33 15.20
N ASN A 22 4.71 15.65 13.95
CA ASN A 22 3.62 16.57 13.60
C ASN A 22 3.78 18.03 14.07
N SER A 23 4.95 18.47 14.50
CA SER A 23 5.22 19.90 14.66
C SER A 23 5.33 20.60 13.30
N ASP A 24 5.16 21.93 13.28
CA ASP A 24 5.34 22.74 12.07
C ASP A 24 6.75 22.53 11.48
N MET A 25 7.78 22.55 12.33
CA MET A 25 9.17 22.32 11.92
C MET A 25 9.41 20.93 11.32
N TYR A 26 8.74 19.90 11.86
CA TYR A 26 8.80 18.56 11.28
C TYR A 26 8.10 18.50 9.92
N SER A 27 6.98 19.19 9.77
CA SER A 27 6.22 19.24 8.51
C SER A 27 6.99 19.98 7.41
N GLU A 28 7.56 21.14 7.72
CA GLU A 28 8.45 21.88 6.81
C GLU A 28 9.65 21.02 6.37
N LEU A 29 10.17 20.20 7.29
CA LEU A 29 11.26 19.29 6.99
C LEU A 29 10.84 18.22 5.99
N LEU A 30 9.67 17.60 6.18
CA LEU A 30 9.15 16.60 5.23
C LEU A 30 8.98 17.18 3.82
N GLU A 31 8.47 18.41 3.69
CA GLU A 31 8.29 19.09 2.40
C GLU A 31 9.61 19.29 1.63
N ILE A 32 10.73 19.43 2.34
CA ILE A 32 12.05 19.51 1.71
C ILE A 32 12.52 18.11 1.29
N LEU A 33 12.24 17.09 2.11
CA LEU A 33 12.78 15.75 1.91
C LEU A 33 12.08 14.94 0.81
N ILE A 34 10.90 15.36 0.33
CA ILE A 34 10.27 14.74 -0.84
C ILE A 34 11.12 14.86 -2.10
N PHE A 35 12.05 15.82 -2.16
CA PHE A 35 13.00 16.00 -3.27
C PHE A 35 14.21 15.04 -3.17
N ILE A 36 14.01 13.85 -2.61
CA ILE A 36 15.04 12.83 -2.37
C ILE A 36 15.81 12.44 -3.63
N ASP A 37 15.15 12.49 -4.79
CA ASP A 37 15.73 12.13 -6.09
C ASP A 37 16.84 13.09 -6.55
N ASN A 38 16.92 14.29 -5.94
CA ASN A 38 17.90 15.31 -6.31
C ASN A 38 19.26 15.15 -5.61
N ILE A 39 19.47 14.09 -4.82
CA ILE A 39 20.72 13.87 -4.09
C ILE A 39 21.37 12.52 -4.41
N ASP A 40 22.70 12.54 -4.62
CA ASP A 40 23.47 11.36 -5.06
C ASP A 40 23.51 10.19 -4.05
N ASN A 41 23.26 10.47 -2.77
CA ASN A 41 23.28 9.49 -1.67
C ASN A 41 21.89 9.24 -1.07
N SER A 42 20.84 9.42 -1.87
CA SER A 42 19.44 9.21 -1.50
C SER A 42 19.20 7.85 -0.83
N ILE A 43 19.59 6.76 -1.49
CA ILE A 43 19.40 5.39 -0.99
C ILE A 43 20.06 5.17 0.36
N TYR A 44 21.24 5.76 0.59
CA TYR A 44 21.93 5.65 1.89
C TYR A 44 21.08 6.21 3.03
N TYR A 45 20.44 7.35 2.86
CA TYR A 45 19.58 7.93 3.91
C TYR A 45 18.31 7.09 4.12
N LEU A 46 17.66 6.65 3.04
CA LEU A 46 16.47 5.80 3.11
C LEU A 46 16.78 4.46 3.83
N GLU A 47 17.95 3.87 3.58
CA GLU A 47 18.43 2.69 4.29
C GLU A 47 18.66 2.93 5.79
N ILE A 48 19.17 4.11 6.19
CA ILE A 48 19.32 4.44 7.61
C ILE A 48 17.95 4.60 8.27
N MET A 49 17.04 5.32 7.62
CA MET A 49 15.70 5.54 8.15
C MET A 49 14.95 4.23 8.36
N SER A 50 15.00 3.29 7.41
CA SER A 50 14.33 1.99 7.55
C SER A 50 14.86 1.12 8.68
N LYS A 51 16.08 1.38 9.17
CA LYS A 51 16.65 0.69 10.34
C LYS A 51 16.18 1.27 11.66
N SER A 52 15.63 2.49 11.68
CA SER A 52 15.17 3.16 12.90
C SER A 52 13.94 2.49 13.50
N ASP A 53 13.90 2.32 14.82
CA ASP A 53 12.69 1.92 15.56
C ASP A 53 11.85 3.12 16.01
N ASN A 54 12.21 4.34 15.59
CA ASN A 54 11.42 5.53 15.89
C ASN A 54 10.29 5.68 14.86
N TYR A 55 9.05 5.66 15.33
CA TYR A 55 7.86 5.85 14.52
C TYR A 55 7.92 7.12 13.64
N SER A 56 8.39 8.25 14.16
CA SER A 56 8.46 9.51 13.38
C SER A 56 9.42 9.42 12.20
N VAL A 57 10.48 8.62 12.31
CA VAL A 57 11.46 8.39 11.24
C VAL A 57 10.87 7.46 10.19
N ILE A 58 10.16 6.41 10.61
CA ILE A 58 9.51 5.48 9.69
C ILE A 58 8.32 6.12 8.97
N PHE A 59 7.57 6.97 9.67
CA PHE A 59 6.54 7.79 9.04
C PHE A 59 7.13 8.71 7.99
N ALA A 60 8.21 9.44 8.31
CA ALA A 60 8.90 10.29 7.35
C ALA A 60 9.36 9.50 6.12
N LEU A 61 9.94 8.31 6.32
CA LEU A 61 10.36 7.42 5.24
C LEU A 61 9.17 7.06 4.32
N SER A 62 8.02 6.71 4.91
CA SER A 62 6.82 6.36 4.14
C SER A 62 6.32 7.52 3.29
N TYR A 63 6.31 8.73 3.85
CA TYR A 63 5.87 9.94 3.15
C TYR A 63 6.83 10.36 2.04
N ILE A 64 8.14 10.27 2.28
CA ILE A 64 9.17 10.57 1.27
C ILE A 64 9.05 9.61 0.08
N LEU A 65 8.87 8.31 0.33
CA LEU A 65 8.77 7.31 -0.74
C LEU A 65 7.45 7.38 -1.52
N GLU A 66 6.35 7.76 -0.86
CA GLU A 66 5.07 8.02 -1.55
C GLU A 66 5.19 9.17 -2.56
N ASN A 67 6.03 10.16 -2.28
CA ASN A 67 6.23 11.35 -3.10
C ASN A 67 7.45 11.28 -4.03
N ALA A 68 8.24 10.21 -3.97
CA ALA A 68 9.41 10.03 -4.83
C ALA A 68 9.00 9.82 -6.30
N SER A 69 9.82 10.27 -7.25
CA SER A 69 9.50 10.10 -8.67
C SER A 69 9.50 8.63 -9.08
N ARG A 70 8.65 8.30 -10.05
CA ARG A 70 8.57 6.95 -10.60
C ARG A 70 9.89 6.49 -11.22
N ASP A 71 10.66 7.40 -11.80
CA ASP A 71 11.95 7.07 -12.41
C ASP A 71 12.97 6.68 -11.34
N PHE A 72 13.07 7.46 -10.26
CA PHE A 72 13.92 7.10 -9.12
C PHE A 72 13.55 5.75 -8.49
N MET A 73 12.24 5.52 -8.29
CA MET A 73 11.72 4.27 -7.74
C MET A 73 12.10 3.06 -8.62
N LYS A 74 11.96 3.20 -9.94
CA LYS A 74 12.30 2.13 -10.91
C LYS A 74 13.80 1.87 -11.00
N GLU A 75 14.62 2.92 -11.05
CA GLU A 75 16.08 2.79 -11.12
C GLU A 75 16.66 2.08 -9.89
N ASN A 76 16.01 2.22 -8.73
CA ASN A 76 16.44 1.67 -7.46
C ASN A 76 15.53 0.55 -6.91
N LYS A 77 14.69 -0.02 -7.77
CA LYS A 77 13.58 -0.94 -7.45
C LYS A 77 13.85 -1.88 -6.28
N ASN A 78 14.83 -2.78 -6.43
CA ASN A 78 15.10 -3.83 -5.44
C ASN A 78 15.56 -3.26 -4.09
N LYS A 79 16.35 -2.18 -4.09
CA LYS A 79 16.84 -1.57 -2.85
C LYS A 79 15.70 -0.88 -2.10
N ILE A 80 14.83 -0.19 -2.83
CA ILE A 80 13.65 0.47 -2.25
C ILE A 80 12.66 -0.57 -1.74
N ALA A 81 12.43 -1.67 -2.45
CA ALA A 81 11.63 -2.78 -1.97
C ALA A 81 12.16 -3.31 -0.62
N ASP A 82 13.47 -3.56 -0.50
CA ASP A 82 14.08 -4.02 0.76
C ASP A 82 13.94 -3.00 1.91
N ILE A 83 14.02 -1.71 1.61
CA ILE A 83 13.81 -0.59 2.55
C ILE A 83 12.37 -0.57 3.05
N ILE A 84 11.40 -0.64 2.14
CA ILE A 84 9.97 -0.61 2.46
C ILE A 84 9.58 -1.87 3.25
N ILE A 85 10.03 -3.05 2.83
CA ILE A 85 9.76 -4.32 3.52
C ILE A 85 10.23 -4.27 4.97
N ARG A 86 11.47 -3.81 5.20
CA ARG A 86 12.02 -3.65 6.54
C ARG A 86 11.20 -2.68 7.40
N ALA A 87 10.72 -1.60 6.80
CA ALA A 87 9.93 -0.60 7.49
C ALA A 87 8.52 -1.11 7.84
N ILE A 88 7.84 -1.79 6.90
CA ILE A 88 6.50 -2.36 7.09
C ILE A 88 6.47 -3.34 8.27
N GLN A 89 7.51 -4.17 8.40
CA GLN A 89 7.64 -5.17 9.45
C GLN A 89 7.65 -4.58 10.88
N LYS A 90 7.80 -3.26 11.02
CA LYS A 90 7.71 -2.58 12.33
C LYS A 90 6.25 -2.40 12.81
N GLY A 91 5.26 -2.61 11.94
CA GLY A 91 3.85 -2.63 12.32
C GLY A 91 3.24 -1.24 12.61
N TYR A 92 3.79 -0.17 12.01
CA TYR A 92 3.26 1.17 12.20
C TYR A 92 2.17 1.49 11.18
N ASP A 93 0.90 1.30 11.57
CA ASP A 93 -0.26 1.37 10.66
C ASP A 93 -0.29 2.62 9.78
N ARG A 94 -0.07 3.81 10.36
CA ARG A 94 -0.12 5.05 9.57
C ARG A 94 1.02 5.17 8.56
N ALA A 95 2.19 4.59 8.84
CA ALA A 95 3.27 4.52 7.86
C ALA A 95 2.99 3.44 6.81
N ASN A 96 2.45 2.30 7.24
CA ASN A 96 2.05 1.19 6.35
C ASN A 96 0.98 1.61 5.35
N PHE A 97 0.08 2.52 5.74
CA PHE A 97 -0.88 3.15 4.84
C PHE A 97 -0.20 3.79 3.61
N TYR A 98 0.86 4.58 3.81
CA TYR A 98 1.60 5.23 2.72
C TYR A 98 2.55 4.28 1.99
N PHE A 99 3.14 3.32 2.71
CA PHE A 99 3.96 2.28 2.09
C PHE A 99 3.16 1.38 1.14
N ALA A 100 1.84 1.23 1.35
CA ALA A 100 1.00 0.40 0.50
C ALA A 100 1.03 0.88 -0.96
N GLU A 101 1.06 2.18 -1.24
CA GLU A 101 1.23 2.64 -2.63
C GLU A 101 2.67 2.44 -3.10
N SER A 102 3.62 2.89 -2.28
CA SER A 102 5.04 2.90 -2.61
C SER A 102 5.60 1.52 -2.94
N LEU A 103 5.18 0.49 -2.19
CA LEU A 103 5.64 -0.89 -2.39
C LEU A 103 5.20 -1.41 -3.76
N LEU A 104 3.96 -1.15 -4.17
CA LEU A 104 3.45 -1.63 -5.47
C LEU A 104 4.31 -1.19 -6.64
N TYR A 105 4.82 0.04 -6.62
CA TYR A 105 5.68 0.56 -7.69
C TYR A 105 7.00 -0.20 -7.85
N VAL A 106 7.44 -0.89 -6.80
CA VAL A 106 8.74 -1.57 -6.76
C VAL A 106 8.65 -3.08 -6.59
N MET A 107 7.45 -3.67 -6.49
CA MET A 107 7.32 -5.12 -6.37
C MET A 107 7.81 -5.85 -7.63
N ASP A 108 8.51 -6.96 -7.42
CA ASP A 108 8.92 -7.85 -8.51
C ASP A 108 9.01 -9.31 -8.04
N ARG A 109 9.57 -9.47 -6.85
CA ARG A 109 9.98 -10.74 -6.26
C ARG A 109 8.82 -11.28 -5.44
N ASP A 110 8.68 -12.60 -5.38
CA ASP A 110 7.61 -13.25 -4.60
C ASP A 110 7.50 -12.73 -3.16
N ILE A 111 8.64 -12.42 -2.52
CA ILE A 111 8.65 -11.87 -1.16
C ILE A 111 7.97 -10.49 -1.05
N ASP A 112 8.03 -9.67 -2.12
CA ASP A 112 7.40 -8.35 -2.16
C ASP A 112 5.87 -8.51 -2.15
N TYR A 113 5.36 -9.41 -3.00
CA TYR A 113 3.92 -9.75 -3.07
C TYR A 113 3.44 -10.41 -1.79
N ILE A 114 4.21 -11.36 -1.23
CA ILE A 114 3.87 -12.02 0.02
C ILE A 114 3.72 -10.99 1.14
N LEU A 115 4.65 -10.04 1.27
CA LEU A 115 4.53 -9.01 2.30
C LEU A 115 3.34 -8.08 2.05
N TYR A 116 3.03 -7.78 0.78
CA TYR A 116 1.84 -7.01 0.44
C TYR A 116 0.54 -7.74 0.83
N ILE A 117 0.47 -9.05 0.59
CA ILE A 117 -0.64 -9.89 1.04
C ILE A 117 -0.72 -9.90 2.57
N GLU A 118 0.42 -9.92 3.26
CA GLU A 118 0.45 -9.82 4.72
C GLU A 118 -0.06 -8.45 5.22
N LEU A 119 0.25 -7.34 4.55
CA LEU A 119 -0.36 -6.04 4.85
C LEU A 119 -1.90 -6.10 4.74
N LEU A 120 -2.41 -6.75 3.70
CA LEU A 120 -3.85 -6.89 3.47
C LEU A 120 -4.53 -7.80 4.50
N VAL A 121 -3.93 -8.95 4.83
CA VAL A 121 -4.60 -10.01 5.61
C VAL A 121 -4.28 -9.96 7.10
N LYS A 122 -3.06 -9.51 7.47
CA LYS A 122 -2.57 -9.54 8.85
C LYS A 122 -2.58 -8.17 9.54
N SER A 123 -2.77 -7.07 8.82
CA SER A 123 -2.88 -5.75 9.47
C SER A 123 -4.12 -5.70 10.36
N GLU A 124 -3.99 -5.13 11.56
CA GLU A 124 -5.12 -4.86 12.46
C GLU A 124 -5.87 -3.57 12.07
N SER A 125 -5.31 -2.76 11.16
CA SER A 125 -5.89 -1.51 10.71
C SER A 125 -6.71 -1.71 9.44
N VAL A 126 -8.04 -1.57 9.57
CA VAL A 126 -8.98 -1.61 8.44
C VAL A 126 -8.59 -0.61 7.35
N SER A 127 -8.12 0.59 7.73
CA SER A 127 -7.66 1.60 6.77
C SER A 127 -6.46 1.14 5.94
N VAL A 128 -5.52 0.39 6.53
CA VAL A 128 -4.37 -0.19 5.81
C VAL A 128 -4.83 -1.29 4.86
N GLN A 129 -5.75 -2.15 5.31
CA GLN A 129 -6.32 -3.19 4.45
C GLN A 129 -7.06 -2.58 3.24
N ASP A 130 -7.87 -1.54 3.48
CA ASP A 130 -8.69 -0.90 2.45
C ASP A 130 -7.85 -0.14 1.43
N ILE A 131 -6.82 0.59 1.86
CA ILE A 131 -5.95 1.31 0.93
C ILE A 131 -5.10 0.31 0.11
N ALA A 132 -4.58 -0.74 0.74
CA ALA A 132 -3.82 -1.78 0.05
C ALA A 132 -4.68 -2.46 -1.03
N LEU A 133 -5.92 -2.83 -0.70
CA LEU A 133 -6.85 -3.42 -1.66
C LEU A 133 -7.21 -2.44 -2.80
N THR A 134 -7.40 -1.16 -2.46
CA THR A 134 -7.68 -0.11 -3.46
C THR A 134 -6.54 0.02 -4.47
N HIS A 135 -5.30 -0.15 -4.04
CA HIS A 135 -4.17 -0.07 -4.96
C HIS A 135 -3.94 -1.35 -5.76
N ILE A 136 -4.18 -2.55 -5.21
CA ILE A 136 -4.15 -3.83 -5.97
C ILE A 136 -5.05 -3.74 -7.20
N PHE A 137 -6.20 -3.09 -7.06
CA PHE A 137 -7.14 -2.89 -8.16
C PHE A 137 -6.57 -2.16 -9.38
N ARG A 138 -5.50 -1.39 -9.21
CA ARG A 138 -4.86 -0.59 -10.26
C ARG A 138 -3.78 -1.39 -11.01
N LEU A 139 -3.53 -2.63 -10.60
CA LEU A 139 -2.48 -3.48 -11.19
C LEU A 139 -2.94 -4.11 -12.50
N ASP A 140 -1.94 -4.53 -13.29
CA ASP A 140 -2.19 -5.29 -14.50
C ASP A 140 -2.47 -6.76 -14.22
N GLU A 141 -2.90 -7.50 -15.24
CA GLU A 141 -3.25 -8.92 -15.10
C GLU A 141 -2.06 -9.78 -14.63
N ASN A 142 -0.81 -9.47 -14.99
CA ASN A 142 0.33 -10.29 -14.60
C ASN A 142 0.57 -10.19 -13.09
N ASP A 143 0.47 -8.99 -12.53
CA ASP A 143 0.60 -8.77 -11.10
C ASP A 143 -0.58 -9.38 -10.34
N LEU A 144 -1.81 -9.28 -10.85
CA LEU A 144 -2.99 -9.93 -10.27
C LEU A 144 -2.86 -11.46 -10.25
N ILE A 145 -2.34 -12.06 -11.33
CA ILE A 145 -2.04 -13.50 -11.39
C ILE A 145 -1.00 -13.87 -10.33
N LYS A 146 0.04 -13.06 -10.13
CA LYS A 146 1.02 -13.30 -9.05
C LYS A 146 0.38 -13.24 -7.66
N PHE A 147 -0.49 -12.25 -7.42
CA PHE A 147 -1.24 -12.17 -6.17
C PHE A 147 -2.07 -13.44 -5.94
N ASP A 148 -2.83 -13.87 -6.94
CA ASP A 148 -3.68 -15.07 -6.88
C ASP A 148 -2.87 -16.34 -6.58
N ILE A 149 -1.73 -16.54 -7.28
CA ILE A 149 -0.85 -17.70 -7.07
C ILE A 149 -0.27 -17.72 -5.65
N LEU A 150 0.08 -16.55 -5.10
CA LEU A 150 0.78 -16.44 -3.81
C LEU A 150 -0.19 -16.30 -2.63
N SER A 151 -1.45 -15.93 -2.87
CA SER A 151 -2.49 -15.87 -1.84
C SER A 151 -3.09 -17.25 -1.58
N LYS A 152 -3.00 -17.72 -0.34
CA LYS A 152 -3.58 -19.02 0.06
C LYS A 152 -5.06 -18.97 0.35
N ASP A 153 -5.50 -17.88 0.99
CA ASP A 153 -6.84 -17.73 1.58
C ASP A 153 -7.68 -16.65 0.88
N LEU A 154 -7.11 -16.02 -0.15
CA LEU A 154 -7.78 -15.03 -0.99
C LEU A 154 -7.75 -15.51 -2.43
N ASP A 155 -8.79 -15.15 -3.16
CA ASP A 155 -8.98 -15.46 -4.57
C ASP A 155 -9.07 -14.12 -5.30
N PHE A 156 -7.99 -13.79 -6.01
CA PHE A 156 -7.87 -12.56 -6.82
C PHE A 156 -8.26 -12.80 -8.28
N TYR A 157 -8.55 -14.04 -8.67
CA TYR A 157 -9.04 -14.38 -10.01
C TYR A 157 -10.25 -13.54 -10.41
N TYR A 158 -11.13 -13.21 -9.46
CA TYR A 158 -12.28 -12.34 -9.71
C TYR A 158 -11.92 -10.93 -10.19
N MET A 159 -10.68 -10.45 -10.00
CA MET A 159 -10.23 -9.15 -10.48
C MET A 159 -9.70 -9.17 -11.93
N LEU A 160 -9.51 -10.37 -12.49
CA LEU A 160 -9.19 -10.60 -13.90
C LEU A 160 -10.44 -10.38 -14.77
N ASP A 161 -10.24 -10.18 -16.07
CA ASP A 161 -11.33 -9.81 -16.98
C ASP A 161 -12.30 -10.97 -17.35
N ASP A 162 -12.09 -12.18 -16.82
CA ASP A 162 -12.95 -13.34 -17.07
C ASP A 162 -14.36 -13.15 -16.48
N PHE A 163 -15.38 -13.23 -17.33
CA PHE A 163 -16.77 -12.89 -17.01
C PHE A 163 -17.60 -14.08 -16.59
N ASP A 164 -17.41 -15.23 -17.24
CA ASP A 164 -18.32 -16.35 -17.09
C ASP A 164 -18.12 -17.03 -15.72
N ASP A 165 -16.87 -17.14 -15.27
CA ASP A 165 -16.53 -17.70 -13.97
C ASP A 165 -16.98 -16.79 -12.80
N PHE A 166 -16.91 -15.47 -12.98
CA PHE A 166 -17.36 -14.51 -11.97
C PHE A 166 -18.88 -14.55 -11.79
N GLU A 167 -19.66 -14.54 -12.87
CA GLU A 167 -21.13 -14.64 -12.79
C GLU A 167 -21.58 -16.00 -12.22
N ASN A 168 -20.89 -17.09 -12.59
CA ASN A 168 -21.11 -18.40 -12.00
C ASN A 168 -20.85 -18.39 -10.48
N TYR A 169 -19.75 -17.77 -10.04
CA TYR A 169 -19.47 -17.60 -8.61
C TYR A 169 -20.56 -16.78 -7.89
N LEU A 170 -21.03 -15.69 -8.52
CA LEU A 170 -22.09 -14.86 -7.95
C LEU A 170 -23.40 -15.63 -7.77
N SER A 171 -23.66 -16.64 -8.61
CA SER A 171 -24.86 -17.48 -8.55
C SER A 171 -24.85 -18.53 -7.42
N ILE A 172 -23.69 -18.79 -6.78
CA ILE A 172 -23.59 -19.73 -5.65
C ILE A 172 -24.30 -19.14 -4.43
N GLY A 173 -25.24 -19.90 -3.86
CA GLY A 173 -26.20 -19.39 -2.88
C GLY A 173 -25.71 -19.20 -1.44
N ASP A 174 -24.64 -19.90 -1.02
CA ASP A 174 -24.08 -19.73 0.33
C ASP A 174 -22.71 -19.06 0.28
N LYS A 175 -22.66 -17.85 0.84
CA LYS A 175 -21.49 -16.97 0.91
C LYS A 175 -21.14 -16.59 2.35
N SER A 176 -21.75 -17.27 3.33
CA SER A 176 -21.66 -16.94 4.76
C SER A 176 -20.25 -17.13 5.33
N ASN A 177 -19.49 -18.09 4.80
CA ASN A 177 -18.14 -18.44 5.27
C ASN A 177 -17.02 -17.60 4.61
N ILE A 178 -17.35 -16.65 3.75
CA ILE A 178 -16.36 -15.82 3.05
C ILE A 178 -15.84 -14.74 4.01
N SER A 179 -14.51 -14.58 4.07
CA SER A 179 -13.87 -13.54 4.88
C SER A 179 -14.27 -12.14 4.42
N ILE A 180 -14.21 -11.16 5.33
CA ILE A 180 -14.56 -9.76 4.99
C ILE A 180 -13.69 -9.21 3.86
N ILE A 181 -12.40 -9.57 3.82
CA ILE A 181 -11.45 -9.16 2.79
C ILE A 181 -11.83 -9.78 1.44
N GLN A 182 -12.15 -11.08 1.40
CA GLN A 182 -12.59 -11.72 0.16
C GLN A 182 -13.92 -11.13 -0.34
N LYS A 183 -14.83 -10.76 0.57
CA LYS A 183 -16.05 -10.03 0.19
C LYS A 183 -15.74 -8.67 -0.43
N LYS A 184 -14.76 -7.94 0.11
CA LYS A 184 -14.28 -6.67 -0.46
C LYS A 184 -13.65 -6.86 -1.84
N ILE A 185 -12.83 -7.90 -2.04
CA ILE A 185 -12.27 -8.26 -3.36
C ILE A 185 -13.37 -8.44 -4.39
N VAL A 186 -14.33 -9.33 -4.12
CA VAL A 186 -15.45 -9.64 -5.03
C VAL A 186 -16.32 -8.40 -5.29
N ALA A 187 -16.60 -7.61 -4.26
CA ALA A 187 -17.37 -6.37 -4.42
C ALA A 187 -16.64 -5.36 -5.31
N MET A 188 -15.34 -5.18 -5.10
CA MET A 188 -14.52 -4.28 -5.90
C MET A 188 -14.42 -4.76 -7.35
N SER A 189 -14.23 -6.06 -7.58
CA SER A 189 -14.28 -6.69 -8.90
C SER A 189 -15.58 -6.39 -9.63
N TYR A 190 -16.72 -6.56 -8.95
CA TYR A 190 -18.02 -6.20 -9.52
C TYR A 190 -18.08 -4.72 -9.90
N TYR A 191 -17.61 -3.84 -9.00
CA TYR A 191 -17.61 -2.40 -9.25
C TYR A 191 -16.71 -2.01 -10.43
N LYS A 192 -15.54 -2.64 -10.61
CA LYS A 192 -14.65 -2.48 -11.78
C LYS A 192 -15.41 -2.62 -13.08
N LYS A 193 -16.24 -3.67 -13.13
CA LYS A 193 -16.86 -4.16 -14.36
C LYS A 193 -18.17 -3.43 -14.68
N TYR A 194 -18.98 -3.18 -13.65
CA TYR A 194 -20.35 -2.70 -13.82
C TYR A 194 -20.57 -1.27 -13.35
N HIS A 195 -19.60 -0.67 -12.66
CA HIS A 195 -19.68 0.68 -12.10
C HIS A 195 -20.95 0.94 -11.26
N ASN A 196 -21.42 -0.10 -10.55
CA ASN A 196 -22.65 -0.02 -9.76
C ASN A 196 -22.35 -0.33 -8.28
N LYS A 197 -22.18 0.73 -7.48
CA LYS A 197 -21.87 0.63 -6.04
C LYS A 197 -22.96 -0.09 -5.26
N GLN A 198 -24.23 0.19 -5.56
CA GLN A 198 -25.36 -0.43 -4.87
C GLN A 198 -25.37 -1.95 -5.10
N LYS A 199 -25.30 -2.39 -6.36
CA LYS A 199 -25.26 -3.83 -6.67
C LYS A 199 -24.01 -4.51 -6.13
N SER A 200 -22.85 -3.85 -6.18
CA SER A 200 -21.60 -4.33 -5.60
C SER A 200 -21.74 -4.62 -4.10
N TYR A 201 -22.39 -3.71 -3.36
CA TYR A 201 -22.67 -3.89 -1.94
C TYR A 201 -23.67 -5.03 -1.67
N ASP A 202 -24.70 -5.13 -2.51
CA ASP A 202 -25.80 -6.07 -2.32
C ASP A 202 -25.45 -7.53 -2.69
N ILE A 203 -24.27 -7.81 -3.28
CA ILE A 203 -23.84 -9.17 -3.74
C ILE A 203 -24.03 -10.25 -2.67
N PHE A 204 -23.80 -9.90 -1.40
CA PHE A 204 -23.78 -10.85 -0.30
C PHE A 204 -25.12 -10.91 0.46
N GLY A 205 -26.06 -10.01 0.14
CA GLY A 205 -27.36 -9.92 0.82
C GLY A 205 -27.28 -9.58 2.32
N GLU A 206 -26.09 -9.31 2.85
CA GLU A 206 -25.86 -8.96 4.25
C GLU A 206 -25.64 -7.45 4.42
N LYS A 207 -26.13 -6.89 5.52
CA LYS A 207 -25.84 -5.50 5.89
C LYS A 207 -24.53 -5.43 6.67
N ASN A 208 -23.42 -5.28 5.96
CA ASN A 208 -22.09 -5.15 6.56
C ASN A 208 -21.55 -3.71 6.43
N ALA A 209 -21.27 -3.04 7.55
CA ALA A 209 -20.80 -1.65 7.55
C ALA A 209 -19.40 -1.51 6.92
N GLN A 210 -18.49 -2.46 7.14
CA GLN A 210 -17.13 -2.38 6.58
C GLN A 210 -17.12 -2.53 5.05
N ILE A 211 -18.00 -3.38 4.51
CA ILE A 211 -18.16 -3.52 3.05
C ILE A 211 -18.81 -2.26 2.48
N PHE A 212 -19.83 -1.72 3.17
CA PHE A 212 -20.50 -0.50 2.76
C PHE A 212 -19.50 0.66 2.66
N ASP A 213 -18.73 0.88 3.74
CA ASP A 213 -17.77 1.96 3.83
C ASP A 213 -16.68 1.80 2.76
N PHE A 214 -16.14 0.59 2.62
CA PHE A 214 -15.15 0.30 1.60
C PHE A 214 -15.66 0.68 0.20
N ILE A 215 -16.82 0.18 -0.25
CA ILE A 215 -17.34 0.42 -1.61
C ILE A 215 -17.73 1.89 -1.85
N HIS A 216 -18.35 2.54 -0.86
CA HIS A 216 -18.92 3.87 -1.05
C HIS A 216 -17.88 4.97 -0.88
N PHE A 217 -16.91 4.77 0.00
CA PHE A 217 -15.82 5.71 0.27
C PHE A 217 -14.47 5.24 -0.29
N LEU A 218 -14.46 4.29 -1.24
CA LEU A 218 -13.29 4.00 -2.09
C LEU A 218 -12.66 5.33 -2.53
N PRO A 219 -11.35 5.54 -2.29
CA PRO A 219 -10.60 6.66 -2.86
C PRO A 219 -10.63 6.67 -4.40
#